data_AF-A0A355WA33-F1
#
_entry.id   AF-A0A355WA33-F1
#
_cell.length_a   1.000
_cell.length_b   1.000
_cell.length_c   1.000
_cell.angle_alpha   90.00
_cell.angle_beta   90.00
_cell.angle_gamma   90.00
#
_symmetry.space_group_name_H-M   'P 1'
#
loop_
_entity.id
_entity.type
_entity.pdbx_description
1 polymer ?
#
loop_
_entity_poly.entity_id
_entity_poly.type
_entity_poly.pdbx_seq_one_letter_code
_entity_poly.pdbx_strand_id
1 'polypeptide(L)'
;MTFEVGKTGDKVTKKSYNISFNQNFADPPVFIADMQTTDGGDTCNVRWKNKTGGSVNVLIDEEQSLNRETSHTSEVVGYMLFFP
;
A
#
# COMPACT_ATOMS: atom_id res chain seq x y z
N MET A 1 17.26 -1.44 -12.91
CA MET A 1 17.07 -0.15 -12.22
C MET A 1 17.17 -0.43 -10.73
N THR A 2 17.95 0.33 -9.94
CA THR A 2 18.22 0.02 -8.51
C THR A 2 17.07 0.38 -7.57
N PHE A 3 16.09 1.14 -8.06
CA PHE A 3 14.86 1.49 -7.34
C PHE A 3 13.69 1.68 -8.31
N GLU A 4 12.47 1.69 -7.78
CA GLU A 4 11.23 2.05 -8.47
C GLU A 4 10.40 2.93 -7.52
N VAL A 5 9.73 3.95 -8.06
CA VAL A 5 8.78 4.80 -7.32
C VAL A 5 7.48 4.82 -8.10
N GLY A 6 6.36 4.68 -7.40
CA GLY A 6 5.05 4.66 -8.03
C GLY A 6 3.93 5.02 -7.08
N LYS A 7 2.72 5.05 -7.61
CA LYS A 7 1.48 5.20 -6.84
C LYS A 7 0.34 4.44 -7.48
N THR A 8 -0.65 4.05 -6.69
CA THR A 8 -1.89 3.48 -7.20
C THR A 8 -2.78 4.56 -7.82
N GLY A 9 -3.89 4.14 -8.45
CA GLY A 9 -5.05 5.03 -8.53
C GLY A 9 -5.73 5.18 -7.17
N ASP A 10 -6.72 6.07 -7.09
CA ASP A 10 -7.62 6.18 -5.95
C ASP A 10 -8.55 4.96 -5.89
N LYS A 11 -8.05 3.88 -5.26
CA LYS A 11 -8.66 2.54 -5.29
C LYS A 11 -8.34 1.66 -4.08
N VAL A 12 -7.36 2.02 -3.26
CA VAL A 12 -6.92 1.14 -2.15
C VAL A 12 -7.85 1.35 -0.97
N THR A 13 -8.56 0.31 -0.57
CA THR A 13 -9.51 0.35 0.56
C THR A 13 -9.03 -0.61 1.65
N LYS A 14 -9.90 -0.96 2.61
CA LYS A 14 -9.69 -2.10 3.51
C LYS A 14 -9.52 -3.45 2.82
N LYS A 15 -9.92 -3.56 1.54
CA LYS A 15 -9.74 -4.78 0.76
C LYS A 15 -8.34 -4.81 0.15
N SER A 16 -7.77 -6.01 0.09
CA SER A 16 -6.47 -6.25 -0.54
C SER A 16 -6.45 -5.75 -1.98
N TYR A 17 -5.49 -4.88 -2.28
CA TYR A 17 -5.18 -4.35 -3.59
C TYR A 17 -3.80 -4.84 -4.03
N ASN A 18 -3.66 -5.34 -5.25
CA ASN A 18 -2.36 -5.79 -5.77
C ASN A 18 -1.65 -4.64 -6.50
N ILE A 19 -0.42 -4.34 -6.09
CA ILE A 19 0.50 -3.50 -6.84
C ILE A 19 1.44 -4.45 -7.58
N SER A 20 1.42 -4.39 -8.91
CA SER A 20 2.44 -5.03 -9.75
C SER A 20 3.58 -4.04 -9.97
N PHE A 21 4.82 -4.49 -9.81
CA PHE A 21 6.00 -3.67 -10.03
C PHE A 21 6.26 -3.54 -11.53
N ASN A 22 6.83 -2.41 -11.96
CA ASN A 22 7.17 -2.18 -13.36
C ASN A 22 8.36 -3.04 -13.82
N GLN A 23 9.17 -3.50 -12.87
CA GLN A 23 10.25 -4.44 -13.11
C GLN A 23 10.16 -5.64 -12.17
N ASN A 24 10.71 -6.78 -12.61
CA ASN A 24 10.84 -7.95 -11.76
C ASN A 24 12.21 -7.95 -11.07
N PHE A 25 12.21 -8.01 -9.75
CA PHE A 25 13.38 -8.15 -8.92
C PHE A 25 13.68 -9.64 -8.67
N ALA A 26 14.97 -10.00 -8.58
CA ALA A 26 15.39 -11.38 -8.33
C ALA A 26 14.94 -11.85 -6.93
N ASP A 27 15.08 -10.97 -5.94
CA ASP A 27 14.59 -11.16 -4.58
C ASP A 27 13.50 -10.12 -4.25
N PRO A 28 12.67 -10.30 -3.20
CA PRO A 28 11.73 -9.27 -2.77
C PRO A 28 12.46 -7.98 -2.34
N PRO A 29 12.19 -6.81 -2.95
CA PRO A 29 12.86 -5.55 -2.61
C PRO A 29 12.44 -5.02 -1.24
N VAL A 30 13.17 -4.03 -0.71
CA VAL A 30 12.65 -3.18 0.35
C VAL A 30 11.45 -2.41 -0.20
N PHE A 31 10.38 -2.30 0.58
CA PHE A 31 9.14 -1.63 0.22
C PHE A 31 8.74 -0.67 1.32
N ILE A 32 8.66 0.61 0.99
CA ILE A 32 8.09 1.66 1.83
C ILE A 32 6.87 2.23 1.10
N ALA A 33 5.81 2.51 1.84
CA ALA A 33 4.57 3.02 1.28
C ALA A 33 3.83 3.90 2.29
N ASP A 34 3.05 4.84 1.78
CA ASP A 34 2.22 5.74 2.57
C ASP A 34 0.99 6.19 1.77
N MET A 35 -0.08 6.58 2.48
CA MET A 35 -1.24 7.22 1.85
C MET A 35 -0.82 8.58 1.30
N GLN A 36 -1.38 8.97 0.14
CA GLN A 36 -1.14 10.25 -0.53
C GLN A 36 -2.42 11.08 -0.65
N THR A 37 -3.48 10.61 -0.01
CA THR A 37 -4.81 11.23 0.10
C THR A 37 -5.32 11.00 1.53
N THR A 38 -6.45 11.61 1.86
CA THR A 38 -7.13 11.45 3.15
C THR A 38 -8.62 11.60 2.88
N ASP A 39 -9.19 10.54 2.32
CA ASP A 39 -10.57 10.46 1.86
C ASP A 39 -11.47 9.90 2.98
N GLY A 40 -10.93 9.12 3.91
CA GLY A 40 -11.61 8.68 5.13
C GLY A 40 -11.37 9.60 6.34
N GLY A 41 -12.26 9.50 7.34
CA GLY A 41 -12.23 10.35 8.53
C GLY A 41 -11.55 9.75 9.77
N ASP A 42 -11.45 8.42 9.84
CA ASP A 42 -10.93 7.70 11.00
C ASP A 42 -9.43 7.37 10.82
N THR A 43 -8.70 7.31 11.93
CA THR A 43 -7.26 7.01 11.93
C THR A 43 -7.01 5.66 11.25
N CYS A 44 -6.06 5.63 10.33
CA CYS A 44 -5.74 4.43 9.56
C CYS A 44 -4.27 4.40 9.14
N ASN A 45 -3.81 3.23 8.68
CA ASN A 45 -2.45 3.02 8.20
C ASN A 45 -2.40 2.13 6.95
N VAL A 46 -1.36 2.28 6.13
CA VAL A 46 -1.07 1.32 5.06
C VAL A 46 -0.53 0.03 5.67
N ARG A 47 -1.14 -1.11 5.32
CA ARG A 47 -0.59 -2.45 5.60
C ARG A 47 -0.28 -3.16 4.30
N TRP A 48 0.71 -4.06 4.34
CA TRP A 48 1.04 -4.88 3.20
C TRP A 48 1.36 -6.33 3.60
N LYS A 49 1.18 -7.26 2.65
CA LYS A 49 1.55 -8.67 2.78
C LYS A 49 1.90 -9.27 1.42
N ASN A 50 2.38 -10.51 1.41
CA ASN A 50 2.65 -11.31 0.19
C ASN A 50 3.58 -10.59 -0.81
N LYS A 51 4.63 -9.92 -0.32
CA LYS A 51 5.61 -9.26 -1.20
C LYS A 51 6.47 -10.29 -1.92
N THR A 52 6.57 -10.17 -3.23
CA THR A 52 7.44 -10.95 -4.10
C THR A 52 8.40 -10.03 -4.84
N GLY A 53 9.24 -10.57 -5.73
CA GLY A 53 10.05 -9.76 -6.64
C GLY A 53 9.24 -8.99 -7.69
N GLY A 54 7.95 -9.27 -7.89
CA GLY A 54 7.14 -8.63 -8.93
C GLY A 54 5.87 -7.95 -8.43
N SER A 55 5.53 -8.10 -7.15
CA SER A 55 4.28 -7.53 -6.63
C SER A 55 4.23 -7.47 -5.10
N VAL A 56 3.23 -6.74 -4.60
CA VAL A 56 2.85 -6.73 -3.18
C VAL A 56 1.33 -6.52 -3.06
N ASN A 57 0.71 -7.09 -2.02
CA ASN A 57 -0.66 -6.74 -1.65
C ASN A 57 -0.65 -5.66 -0.59
N VAL A 58 -1.42 -4.59 -0.80
CA VAL A 58 -1.62 -3.49 0.15
C VAL A 58 -3.09 -3.35 0.52
N LEU A 59 -3.38 -2.76 1.67
CA LEU A 59 -4.71 -2.34 2.10
C LEU A 59 -4.59 -1.17 3.09
N ILE A 60 -5.69 -0.43 3.28
CA ILE A 60 -5.82 0.55 4.36
C ILE A 60 -6.45 -0.11 5.58
N ASP A 61 -5.75 -0.07 6.71
CA ASP A 61 -6.13 -0.67 7.97
C ASP A 61 -6.59 0.44 8.91
N GLU A 62 -7.91 0.62 9.00
CA GLU A 62 -8.54 1.58 9.91
C GLU A 62 -8.53 1.06 11.34
N GLU A 63 -8.18 1.94 12.27
CA GLU A 63 -8.11 1.63 13.69
C GLU A 63 -9.50 1.64 14.35
N GLN A 64 -9.59 1.05 15.54
CA GLN A 64 -10.83 1.01 16.33
C GLN A 64 -10.81 1.97 17.53
N SER A 65 -10.02 3.05 17.45
CA SER A 65 -9.83 3.99 18.56
C SER A 65 -11.05 4.88 18.80
N LEU A 66 -11.75 5.29 17.72
CA LEU A 66 -12.99 6.06 17.80
C LEU A 66 -14.21 5.15 18.04
N ASN A 67 -14.31 4.05 17.29
CA ASN A 67 -15.45 3.12 17.33
C ASN A 67 -15.05 1.72 16.79
N ARG A 68 -15.99 0.77 16.66
CA ARG A 68 -15.71 -0.63 16.24
C ARG A 68 -15.68 -0.85 14.73
N GLU A 69 -16.22 0.09 13.98
CA GLU A 69 -16.22 0.13 12.51
C GLU A 69 -14.77 0.19 12.02
N THR A 70 -14.46 -0.44 10.89
CA THR A 70 -13.11 -0.45 10.29
C THR A 70 -13.17 -0.33 8.77
N SER A 71 -14.27 0.24 8.26
CA SER A 71 -14.57 0.28 6.85
C SER A 71 -14.04 1.55 6.24
N HIS A 72 -12.87 1.42 5.64
CA HIS A 72 -12.27 2.55 4.95
C HIS A 72 -12.72 2.69 3.49
N THR A 73 -12.87 3.94 3.04
CA THR A 73 -13.02 4.31 1.63
C THR A 73 -11.71 4.11 0.85
N SER A 74 -11.68 4.46 -0.43
CA SER A 74 -10.46 4.38 -1.24
C SER A 74 -9.46 5.47 -0.86
N GLU A 75 -8.18 5.15 -1.06
CA GLU A 75 -7.05 6.06 -0.96
C GLU A 75 -6.09 5.80 -2.14
N VAL A 76 -5.26 6.80 -2.44
CA VAL A 76 -4.06 6.66 -3.26
C VAL A 76 -2.89 6.25 -2.36
N VAL A 77 -2.25 5.12 -2.64
CA VAL A 77 -1.02 4.70 -1.96
C VAL A 77 0.18 4.99 -2.84
N GLY A 78 1.11 5.81 -2.34
CA GLY A 78 2.43 6.02 -2.92
C GLY A 78 3.43 5.01 -2.35
N TYR A 79 4.41 4.61 -3.15
CA TYR A 79 5.41 3.63 -2.74
C TYR A 79 6.78 3.86 -3.38
N MET A 80 7.81 3.36 -2.70
CA MET A 80 9.17 3.23 -3.20
C MET A 80 9.72 1.83 -2.93
N LEU A 81 10.39 1.28 -3.93
CA LEU A 81 11.06 0.00 -3.95
C LEU A 81 12.55 0.24 -4.14
N PHE A 82 13.42 -0.40 -3.36
CA PHE A 82 14.86 -0.30 -3.54
C PHE A 82 15.58 -1.56 -3.04
N PHE A 83 16.75 -1.80 -3.61
CA PHE A 83 17.70 -2.80 -3.12
C PHE A 83 18.80 -2.14 -2.30
N PRO A 84 19.09 -2.64 -1.08
CA PRO A 84 20.28 -2.24 -0.35
C PRO A 84 21.55 -2.82 -0.99
#